data_AF-A0A955MYL8-F1
#
_entry.id   AF-A0A955MYL8-F1
#
_cell.length_a   1.000
_cell.length_b   1.000
_cell.length_c   1.000
_cell.angle_alpha   90.00
_cell.angle_beta   90.00
_cell.angle_gamma   90.00
#
_symmetry.space_group_name_H-M   'P 1'
#
loop_
_entity.id
_entity.type
_entity.pdbx_description
1 polymer ?
#
loop_
_entity_poly.entity_id
_entity_poly.type
_entity_poly.pdbx_seq_one_letter_code
_entity_poly.pdbx_strand_id
1 'polypeptide(L)'
;MKQFAESIENFFEISLDLCCLASVDGYLLKVNPAFIRTLGWSEDKLLSSSFYDFIHPDDREKSRATIAYLQEGNRIYSFENRFRTQKGDYLHLQWSGWIHPDDGLIYGVGRDVTEQRRKSDELERTRQMYETIINSQSEMVCRYTPDGKLIFVNDAYCEKFGRSRDDLLGQRVIDLLSPGERESGKRNLKDWVKNPRVVKHTIE
;
A
#
# COMPACT_ATOMS: atom_id res chain seq x y z
N MET A 1 -33.54 -17.25 18.97
CA MET A 1 -33.71 -15.91 18.38
C MET A 1 -33.09 -14.81 19.23
N LYS A 2 -33.52 -14.59 20.49
CA LYS A 2 -32.99 -13.51 21.35
C LYS A 2 -31.45 -13.54 21.53
N GLN A 3 -30.90 -14.70 21.84
CA GLN A 3 -29.45 -14.88 22.05
C GLN A 3 -28.60 -14.63 20.79
N PHE A 4 -29.17 -14.83 19.59
CA PHE A 4 -28.46 -14.58 18.32
C PHE A 4 -28.44 -13.07 17.98
N ALA A 5 -29.55 -12.37 18.22
CA ALA A 5 -29.60 -10.91 18.07
C ALA A 5 -28.66 -10.20 19.05
N GLU A 6 -28.61 -10.65 20.31
CA GLU A 6 -27.64 -10.15 21.30
C GLU A 6 -26.19 -10.38 20.85
N SER A 7 -25.88 -11.52 20.25
CA SER A 7 -24.54 -11.77 19.70
C SER A 7 -24.18 -10.83 18.56
N ILE A 8 -25.10 -10.55 17.62
CA ILE A 8 -24.87 -9.60 16.52
C ILE A 8 -24.60 -8.20 17.07
N GLU A 9 -25.39 -7.77 18.04
CA GLU A 9 -25.21 -6.47 18.70
C GLU A 9 -23.85 -6.39 19.40
N ASN A 10 -23.45 -7.45 20.11
CA ASN A 10 -22.13 -7.52 20.73
C ASN A 10 -21.01 -7.43 19.68
N PHE A 11 -21.12 -8.11 18.54
CA PHE A 11 -20.13 -8.00 17.46
C PHE A 11 -20.06 -6.58 16.88
N PHE A 12 -21.20 -5.92 16.71
CA PHE A 12 -21.27 -4.54 16.26
C PHE A 12 -20.51 -3.62 17.24
N GLU A 13 -20.77 -3.75 18.54
CA GLU A 13 -20.19 -2.94 19.62
C GLU A 13 -18.67 -3.14 19.78
N ILE A 14 -18.19 -4.39 19.74
CA ILE A 14 -16.77 -4.70 19.97
C ILE A 14 -15.89 -4.58 18.71
N SER A 15 -16.49 -4.44 17.52
CA SER A 15 -15.75 -4.33 16.27
C SER A 15 -14.75 -3.16 16.33
N LEU A 16 -13.57 -3.40 15.76
CA LEU A 16 -12.56 -2.36 15.53
C LEU A 16 -12.80 -1.62 14.21
N ASP A 17 -13.44 -2.27 13.25
CA ASP A 17 -13.88 -1.65 12.02
C ASP A 17 -15.14 -0.81 12.29
N LEU A 18 -15.28 0.30 11.55
CA LEU A 18 -16.37 1.26 11.61
C LEU A 18 -17.63 0.63 10.99
N CYS A 19 -18.54 0.14 11.83
CA CYS A 19 -19.79 -0.47 11.39
C CYS A 19 -20.93 0.55 11.49
N CYS A 20 -21.74 0.68 10.44
CA CYS A 20 -22.87 1.59 10.43
C CYS A 20 -24.08 1.09 9.64
N LEU A 21 -25.23 1.66 10.00
CA LEU A 21 -26.42 1.74 9.16
C LEU A 21 -26.57 3.18 8.69
N ALA A 22 -26.86 3.37 7.41
CA ALA A 22 -27.06 4.71 6.83
C ALA A 22 -28.24 4.74 5.87
N SER A 23 -28.86 5.90 5.72
CA SER A 23 -29.85 6.15 4.69
C SER A 23 -29.18 6.51 3.36
N VAL A 24 -29.87 6.23 2.26
CA VAL A 24 -29.45 6.64 0.91
C VAL A 24 -29.37 8.15 0.73
N ASP A 25 -30.08 8.91 1.57
CA ASP A 25 -30.09 10.39 1.58
C ASP A 25 -28.84 10.99 2.24
N GLY A 26 -27.92 10.17 2.73
CA GLY A 26 -26.63 10.65 3.20
C GLY A 26 -26.51 10.80 4.72
N TYR A 27 -27.33 10.11 5.52
CA TYR A 27 -27.33 10.22 6.98
C TYR A 27 -27.01 8.90 7.65
N LEU A 28 -26.18 8.94 8.69
CA LEU A 28 -25.93 7.77 9.56
C LEU A 28 -27.13 7.61 10.50
N LEU A 29 -27.65 6.39 10.59
CA LEU A 29 -28.76 6.03 11.48
C LEU A 29 -28.28 5.29 12.72
N LYS A 30 -27.20 4.52 12.58
CA LYS A 30 -26.54 3.82 13.68
C LYS A 30 -25.06 3.71 13.37
N VAL A 31 -24.23 3.91 14.38
CA VAL A 31 -22.77 3.72 14.31
C VAL A 31 -22.31 2.91 15.52
N ASN A 32 -21.23 2.16 15.37
CA ASN A 32 -20.61 1.49 16.52
C ASN A 32 -19.58 2.40 17.22
N PRO A 33 -19.11 2.03 18.43
CA PRO A 33 -18.10 2.79 19.15
C PRO A 33 -16.78 3.02 18.39
N ALA A 34 -16.46 2.21 17.37
CA ALA A 34 -15.28 2.42 16.53
C ALA A 34 -15.31 3.76 15.80
N PHE A 35 -16.49 4.26 15.39
CA PHE A 35 -16.60 5.60 14.79
C PHE A 35 -16.09 6.70 15.73
N ILE A 36 -16.53 6.65 17.00
CA ILE A 36 -16.15 7.66 17.99
C ILE A 36 -14.65 7.56 18.29
N ARG A 37 -14.12 6.34 18.49
CA ARG A 37 -12.68 6.14 18.77
C ARG A 37 -11.79 6.59 17.61
N THR A 38 -12.20 6.30 16.38
CA THR A 38 -11.38 6.54 15.18
C THR A 38 -11.50 7.98 14.67
N LEU A 39 -12.72 8.53 14.58
CA LEU A 39 -12.95 9.87 14.04
C LEU A 39 -12.94 10.97 15.11
N GLY A 40 -13.18 10.64 16.38
CA GLY A 40 -13.24 11.58 17.50
C GLY A 40 -14.55 12.37 17.63
N TRP A 41 -15.47 12.26 16.68
CA TRP A 41 -16.77 12.90 16.77
C TRP A 41 -17.67 12.19 17.79
N SER A 42 -18.54 12.95 18.48
CA SER A 42 -19.61 12.35 19.26
C SER A 42 -20.62 11.65 18.36
N GLU A 43 -21.28 10.62 18.88
CA GLU A 43 -22.35 9.92 18.18
C GLU A 43 -23.45 10.89 17.72
N ASP A 44 -23.94 11.76 18.61
CA ASP A 44 -24.93 12.78 18.27
C ASP A 44 -24.53 13.62 17.05
N LYS A 45 -23.25 13.99 16.95
CA LYS A 45 -22.74 14.77 15.81
C LYS A 45 -22.74 13.96 14.52
N LEU A 46 -22.35 12.69 14.61
CA LEU A 46 -22.33 11.76 13.48
C LEU A 46 -23.73 11.47 12.94
N LEU A 47 -24.72 11.29 13.83
CA LEU A 47 -26.10 10.97 13.46
C LEU A 47 -26.91 12.20 13.01
N SER A 48 -26.57 13.40 13.50
CA SER A 48 -27.27 14.64 13.14
C SER A 48 -26.73 15.37 11.91
N SER A 49 -25.59 14.94 11.37
CA SER A 49 -24.96 15.58 10.21
C SER A 49 -24.97 14.64 9.00
N SER A 50 -24.96 15.19 7.79
CA SER A 50 -24.77 14.34 6.61
C SER A 50 -23.36 13.75 6.63
N PHE A 51 -23.21 12.47 6.29
CA PHE A 51 -21.88 11.88 6.22
C PHE A 51 -21.00 12.53 5.13
N TYR A 52 -21.60 13.18 4.13
CA TYR A 52 -20.87 13.95 3.12
C TYR A 52 -20.11 15.16 3.70
N ASP A 53 -20.51 15.65 4.87
CA ASP A 53 -19.82 16.74 5.58
C ASP A 53 -18.51 16.27 6.24
N PHE A 54 -18.39 14.97 6.50
CA PHE A 54 -17.16 14.34 6.97
C PHE A 54 -16.29 13.89 5.80
N ILE A 55 -16.84 13.65 4.61
CA ILE A 55 -16.06 13.24 3.44
C ILE A 55 -15.26 14.42 2.87
N HIS A 56 -13.99 14.16 2.52
CA HIS A 56 -13.12 15.11 1.83
C HIS A 56 -13.81 15.66 0.56
N PRO A 57 -13.74 16.98 0.27
CA PRO A 57 -14.45 17.58 -0.87
C PRO A 57 -14.28 16.83 -2.20
N ASP A 58 -13.05 16.50 -2.59
CA ASP A 58 -12.74 15.77 -3.83
C ASP A 58 -13.32 14.35 -3.89
N ASP A 59 -13.64 13.78 -2.73
CA ASP A 59 -14.15 12.41 -2.63
C ASP A 59 -15.69 12.35 -2.63
N ARG A 60 -16.38 13.50 -2.55
CA ARG A 60 -17.85 13.55 -2.43
C ARG A 60 -18.57 13.05 -3.67
N GLU A 61 -18.08 13.41 -4.85
CA GLU A 61 -18.69 13.01 -6.11
C GLU A 61 -18.57 11.50 -6.32
N LYS A 62 -17.37 10.93 -6.16
CA LYS A 62 -17.18 9.47 -6.23
C LYS A 62 -18.01 8.74 -5.17
N SER A 63 -18.14 9.27 -3.95
CA SER A 63 -18.99 8.67 -2.92
C SER A 63 -20.47 8.70 -3.30
N ARG A 64 -20.98 9.76 -3.92
CA ARG A 64 -22.36 9.79 -4.46
C ARG A 64 -22.56 8.75 -5.55
N ALA A 65 -21.61 8.65 -6.49
CA ALA A 65 -21.66 7.62 -7.53
C ALA A 65 -21.67 6.20 -6.93
N THR A 66 -20.92 5.96 -5.86
CA THR A 66 -20.94 4.69 -5.14
C THR A 66 -22.29 4.40 -4.48
N ILE A 67 -22.94 5.39 -3.87
CA ILE A 67 -24.29 5.19 -3.32
C ILE A 67 -25.29 4.88 -4.44
N ALA A 68 -25.24 5.59 -5.57
CA ALA A 68 -26.09 5.29 -6.73
C ALA A 68 -25.87 3.86 -7.24
N TYR A 69 -24.61 3.41 -7.32
CA TYR A 69 -24.27 2.02 -7.67
C TYR A 69 -24.86 1.00 -6.68
N LEU A 70 -24.87 1.29 -5.38
CA LEU A 70 -25.54 0.44 -4.39
C LEU A 70 -27.07 0.43 -4.56
N GLN A 71 -27.67 1.56 -4.93
CA GLN A 71 -29.12 1.67 -5.16
C GLN A 71 -29.60 0.81 -6.34
N GLU A 72 -28.73 0.50 -7.27
CA GLU A 72 -28.98 -0.48 -8.35
C GLU A 72 -28.96 -1.95 -7.85
N GLY A 73 -28.74 -2.18 -6.56
CA GLY A 73 -28.68 -3.51 -5.93
C GLY A 73 -27.29 -4.13 -5.91
N ASN A 74 -26.27 -3.40 -6.36
CA ASN A 74 -24.90 -3.89 -6.34
C ASN A 74 -24.29 -3.86 -4.92
N ARG A 75 -23.18 -4.58 -4.75
CA ARG A 75 -22.38 -4.59 -3.52
C ARG A 75 -21.00 -4.01 -3.78
N ILE A 76 -20.43 -3.36 -2.76
CA ILE A 76 -19.04 -2.93 -2.77
C ILE A 76 -18.24 -3.74 -1.76
N TYR A 77 -17.02 -4.09 -2.14
CA TYR A 77 -16.07 -4.81 -1.29
C TYR A 77 -14.80 -4.00 -1.01
N SER A 78 -14.56 -2.95 -1.80
CA SER A 78 -13.39 -2.09 -1.65
C SER A 78 -13.66 -0.74 -2.33
N PHE A 79 -14.30 0.17 -1.60
CA PHE A 79 -14.43 1.57 -1.99
C PHE A 79 -13.66 2.45 -1.02
N GLU A 80 -12.81 3.33 -1.50
CA GLU A 80 -12.01 4.19 -0.62
C GLU A 80 -12.38 5.66 -0.72
N ASN A 81 -12.55 6.30 0.44
CA ASN A 81 -12.66 7.74 0.57
C ASN A 81 -12.00 8.24 1.84
N ARG A 82 -11.83 9.56 1.92
CA ARG A 82 -11.22 10.23 3.06
C ARG A 82 -12.29 10.82 3.96
N PHE A 83 -12.27 10.46 5.24
CA PHE A 83 -13.14 11.02 6.27
C PHE A 83 -12.37 11.96 7.19
N ARG A 84 -12.97 13.11 7.50
CA ARG A 84 -12.44 14.13 8.38
C ARG A 84 -12.69 13.77 9.83
N THR A 85 -11.63 13.75 10.62
CA THR A 85 -11.67 13.62 12.08
C THR A 85 -12.10 14.92 12.74
N GLN A 86 -12.47 14.85 14.02
CA GLN A 86 -12.76 16.04 14.83
C GLN A 86 -11.59 17.03 14.89
N LYS A 87 -10.35 16.53 14.77
CA LYS A 87 -9.12 17.34 14.78
C LYS A 87 -8.86 18.06 13.47
N GLY A 88 -9.59 17.72 12.40
CA GLY A 88 -9.47 18.32 11.07
C GLY A 88 -8.64 17.50 10.08
N ASP A 89 -7.86 16.53 10.56
CA ASP A 89 -7.10 15.60 9.70
C ASP A 89 -8.03 14.61 8.99
N TYR A 90 -7.53 14.04 7.89
CA TYR A 90 -8.27 13.06 7.09
C TYR A 90 -7.70 11.65 7.25
N LEU A 91 -8.60 10.68 7.47
CA LEU A 91 -8.29 9.25 7.45
C LEU A 91 -8.78 8.62 6.16
N HIS A 92 -7.98 7.72 5.60
CA HIS A 92 -8.39 6.89 4.47
C HIS A 92 -9.21 5.71 4.98
N LEU A 93 -10.49 5.69 4.63
CA LEU A 93 -11.40 4.60 4.98
C LEU A 93 -11.71 3.77 3.75
N GLN A 94 -11.52 2.45 3.88
CA GLN A 94 -11.91 1.46 2.90
C GLN A 94 -13.23 0.81 3.32
N TRP A 95 -14.23 0.90 2.47
CA TRP A 95 -15.60 0.47 2.72
C TRP A 95 -15.94 -0.80 1.96
N SER A 96 -16.66 -1.66 2.66
CA SER A 96 -17.50 -2.71 2.10
C SER A 96 -18.94 -2.46 2.54
N GLY A 97 -19.90 -2.80 1.70
CA GLY A 97 -21.30 -2.55 2.02
C GLY A 97 -22.27 -2.83 0.89
N TRP A 98 -23.54 -2.75 1.24
CA TRP A 98 -24.66 -2.99 0.34
C TRP A 98 -25.93 -2.38 0.92
N ILE A 99 -26.94 -2.18 0.08
CA ILE A 99 -28.28 -1.80 0.53
C ILE A 99 -29.09 -3.07 0.75
N HIS A 100 -29.65 -3.23 1.95
CA HIS A 100 -30.49 -4.38 2.27
C HIS A 100 -31.88 -4.20 1.62
N PRO A 101 -32.39 -5.18 0.85
CA PRO A 101 -33.64 -5.04 0.08
C PRO A 101 -34.88 -4.77 0.93
N ASP A 102 -34.94 -5.33 2.15
CA ASP A 102 -36.16 -5.29 2.96
C ASP A 102 -36.37 -3.94 3.68
N ASP A 103 -35.29 -3.25 4.06
CA ASP A 103 -35.37 -1.99 4.80
C ASP A 103 -34.81 -0.78 4.03
N GLY A 104 -34.15 -1.01 2.88
CA GLY A 104 -33.56 0.03 2.05
C GLY A 104 -32.36 0.75 2.70
N LEU A 105 -31.80 0.19 3.78
CA LEU A 105 -30.69 0.80 4.51
C LEU A 105 -29.35 0.33 3.95
N ILE A 106 -28.37 1.23 3.97
CA ILE A 106 -26.98 0.91 3.67
C ILE A 106 -26.36 0.27 4.90
N TYR A 107 -25.91 -0.98 4.75
CA TYR A 107 -25.09 -1.68 5.71
C TYR A 107 -23.63 -1.49 5.31
N GLY A 108 -22.87 -0.74 6.11
CA GLY A 108 -21.49 -0.37 5.82
C GLY A 108 -20.52 -0.86 6.88
N VAL A 109 -19.36 -1.34 6.43
CA VAL A 109 -18.19 -1.62 7.28
C VAL A 109 -17.00 -0.90 6.66
N GLY A 110 -16.43 0.03 7.41
CA GLY A 110 -15.28 0.83 7.04
C GLY A 110 -14.04 0.43 7.84
N ARG A 111 -12.90 0.27 7.18
CA ARG A 111 -11.60 0.03 7.81
C ARG A 111 -10.70 1.23 7.60
N ASP A 112 -10.05 1.67 8.66
CA ASP A 112 -8.97 2.66 8.54
C ASP A 112 -7.73 2.02 7.92
N VAL A 113 -7.36 2.49 6.72
CA VAL A 113 -6.20 2.05 5.97
C VAL A 113 -5.12 3.13 5.88
N THR A 114 -5.21 4.19 6.68
CA THR A 114 -4.31 5.35 6.65
C THR A 114 -2.86 4.95 6.90
N GLU A 115 -2.58 4.23 7.99
CA GLU A 115 -1.21 3.78 8.30
C GLU A 115 -0.69 2.75 7.29
N GLN A 116 -1.57 1.91 6.74
CA GLN A 116 -1.19 0.97 5.69
C GLN A 116 -0.77 1.71 4.41
N ARG A 117 -1.53 2.72 4.00
CA ARG A 117 -1.20 3.60 2.88
C ARG A 117 0.11 4.34 3.13
N ARG A 118 0.24 4.98 4.30
CA ARG A 118 1.46 5.72 4.67
C ARG A 118 2.71 4.85 4.58
N LYS A 119 2.66 3.61 5.11
CA LYS A 119 3.77 2.66 5.02
C LYS A 119 4.06 2.23 3.58
N SER A 120 3.02 1.99 2.78
CA SER A 120 3.17 1.64 1.37
C SER A 120 3.83 2.77 0.57
N ASP A 121 3.36 4.00 0.77
CA ASP A 121 3.86 5.18 0.07
C ASP A 121 5.30 5.53 0.52
N GLU A 122 5.60 5.37 1.81
CA GLU A 122 6.96 5.54 2.36
C GLU A 122 7.93 4.50 1.80
N LEU A 123 7.51 3.24 1.69
CA LEU A 123 8.31 2.18 1.09
C LEU A 123 8.59 2.46 -0.39
N GLU A 124 7.57 2.84 -1.15
CA GLU A 124 7.70 3.14 -2.57
C GLU A 124 8.60 4.36 -2.80
N ARG A 125 8.41 5.44 -2.03
CA ARG A 125 9.26 6.63 -2.10
C ARG A 125 10.72 6.31 -1.76
N THR A 126 10.93 5.48 -0.73
CA THR A 126 12.26 5.05 -0.32
C THR A 126 12.92 4.22 -1.42
N ARG A 127 12.18 3.29 -2.03
CA ARG A 127 12.65 2.49 -3.16
C ARG A 127 13.06 3.36 -4.35
N GLN A 128 12.20 4.30 -4.76
CA GLN A 128 12.47 5.21 -5.88
C GLN A 128 13.69 6.09 -5.60
N MET A 129 13.85 6.55 -4.35
CA MET A 129 15.04 7.31 -3.94
C MET A 129 16.30 6.46 -4.06
N TYR A 130 16.30 5.22 -3.57
CA TYR A 130 17.45 4.31 -3.70
C TYR A 130 17.79 4.01 -5.17
N GLU A 131 16.78 3.72 -6.00
CA GLU A 131 16.97 3.48 -7.43
C GLU A 131 17.58 4.72 -8.12
N THR A 132 17.07 5.92 -7.81
CA THR A 132 17.59 7.19 -8.34
C THR A 132 19.05 7.41 -7.91
N ILE A 133 19.36 7.24 -6.63
CA ILE A 133 20.72 7.42 -6.09
C ILE A 133 21.69 6.46 -6.80
N ILE A 134 21.40 5.16 -6.81
CA ILE A 134 22.31 4.16 -7.35
C ILE A 134 22.51 4.32 -8.86
N ASN A 135 21.46 4.71 -9.59
CA ASN A 135 21.56 4.93 -11.04
C ASN A 135 22.27 6.24 -11.40
N SER A 136 22.17 7.28 -10.56
CA SER A 136 22.88 8.54 -10.79
C SER A 136 24.39 8.49 -10.50
N GLN A 137 24.88 7.41 -9.89
CA GLN A 137 26.30 7.24 -9.58
C GLN A 137 27.10 6.92 -10.85
N SER A 138 28.24 7.59 -11.02
CA SER A 138 29.18 7.32 -12.12
C SER A 138 29.97 6.01 -11.92
N GLU A 139 30.00 5.47 -10.70
CA GLU A 139 30.66 4.21 -10.38
C GLU A 139 29.80 3.02 -10.82
N MET A 140 30.43 1.99 -11.37
CA MET A 140 29.74 0.76 -11.72
C MET A 140 29.32 0.00 -10.47
N VAL A 141 28.00 -0.17 -10.30
CA VAL A 141 27.44 -0.96 -9.20
C VAL A 141 26.72 -2.17 -9.79
N CYS A 142 27.07 -3.36 -9.31
CA CYS A 142 26.35 -4.58 -9.63
C CYS A 142 26.12 -5.45 -8.39
N ARG A 143 25.09 -6.30 -8.45
CA ARG A 143 24.94 -7.43 -7.53
C ARG A 143 24.75 -8.70 -8.34
N TYR A 144 25.26 -9.78 -7.79
CA TYR A 144 25.13 -11.11 -8.38
C TYR A 144 24.85 -12.15 -7.30
N THR A 145 24.26 -13.27 -7.70
CA THR A 145 24.07 -14.47 -6.86
C THR A 145 25.41 -15.12 -6.50
N PRO A 146 25.47 -16.06 -5.54
CA PRO A 146 26.70 -16.78 -5.20
C PRO A 146 27.37 -17.52 -6.37
N ASP A 147 26.60 -17.95 -7.37
CA ASP A 147 27.14 -18.55 -8.60
C ASP A 147 27.57 -17.50 -9.64
N GLY A 148 27.49 -16.21 -9.32
CA GLY A 148 27.97 -15.10 -10.13
C GLY A 148 26.97 -14.56 -11.15
N LYS A 149 25.69 -14.98 -11.09
CA LYS A 149 24.65 -14.49 -11.99
C LYS A 149 24.24 -13.07 -11.61
N LEU A 150 24.35 -12.10 -12.53
CA LEU A 150 23.94 -10.72 -12.30
C LEU A 150 22.43 -10.64 -12.04
N ILE A 151 22.08 -10.00 -10.92
CA ILE A 151 20.70 -9.74 -10.48
C ILE A 151 20.39 -8.25 -10.36
N PHE A 152 21.42 -7.40 -10.45
CA PHE A 152 21.28 -5.95 -10.46
C PHE A 152 22.51 -5.33 -11.14
N VAL A 153 22.27 -4.30 -11.94
CA VAL A 153 23.29 -3.41 -12.51
C VAL A 153 22.72 -1.98 -12.56
N ASN A 154 23.53 -0.98 -12.21
CA ASN A 154 23.16 0.43 -12.36
C ASN A 154 23.41 0.96 -13.78
N ASP A 155 23.04 2.21 -14.04
CA ASP A 155 23.17 2.82 -15.37
C ASP A 155 24.65 2.94 -15.80
N ALA A 156 25.55 3.35 -14.90
CA ALA A 156 26.99 3.41 -15.21
C ALA A 156 27.58 2.05 -15.64
N TYR A 157 27.11 0.95 -15.04
CA TYR A 157 27.49 -0.40 -15.48
C TYR A 157 26.99 -0.67 -16.91
N CYS A 158 25.74 -0.33 -17.21
CA CYS A 158 25.17 -0.49 -18.57
C CYS A 158 25.95 0.33 -19.60
N GLU A 159 26.27 1.59 -19.29
CA GLU A 159 27.06 2.50 -20.12
C GLU A 159 28.46 1.96 -20.37
N LYS A 160 29.16 1.49 -19.32
CA LYS A 160 30.52 0.95 -19.46
C LYS A 160 30.59 -0.25 -20.39
N PHE A 161 29.60 -1.14 -20.32
CA PHE A 161 29.53 -2.33 -21.16
C PHE A 161 28.83 -2.09 -22.49
N GLY A 162 28.21 -0.92 -22.70
CA GLY A 162 27.48 -0.56 -23.93
C GLY A 162 26.27 -1.47 -24.18
N ARG A 163 25.64 -1.98 -23.12
CA ARG A 163 24.58 -3.01 -23.20
C ARG A 163 23.40 -2.62 -22.33
N SER A 164 22.21 -3.05 -22.74
CA SER A 164 21.01 -2.80 -21.94
C SER A 164 21.05 -3.58 -20.63
N ARG A 165 20.33 -3.09 -19.63
CA ARG A 165 20.17 -3.79 -18.34
C ARG A 165 19.63 -5.21 -18.56
N ASP A 166 18.63 -5.37 -19.43
CA ASP A 166 17.98 -6.66 -19.70
C ASP A 166 18.94 -7.67 -20.34
N ASP A 167 19.87 -7.20 -21.19
CA ASP A 167 20.89 -8.06 -21.79
C ASP A 167 21.95 -8.53 -20.77
N LEU A 168 22.22 -7.71 -19.76
CA LEU A 168 23.23 -7.96 -18.73
C LEU A 168 22.69 -8.81 -17.59
N LEU A 169 21.43 -8.59 -17.20
CA LEU A 169 20.78 -9.34 -16.14
C LEU A 169 20.70 -10.83 -16.51
N GLY A 170 21.06 -11.66 -15.55
CA GLY A 170 21.09 -13.11 -15.71
C GLY A 170 22.37 -13.67 -16.35
N GLN A 171 23.29 -12.84 -16.82
CA GLN A 171 24.61 -13.28 -17.26
C GLN A 171 25.54 -13.53 -16.07
N ARG A 172 26.60 -14.33 -16.25
CA ARG A 172 27.62 -14.50 -15.21
C ARG A 172 28.62 -13.35 -15.27
N VAL A 173 28.88 -12.70 -14.15
CA VAL A 173 29.81 -11.57 -14.06
C VAL A 173 31.22 -11.90 -14.58
N ILE A 174 31.66 -13.16 -14.41
CA ILE A 174 32.95 -13.65 -14.92
C ILE A 174 33.04 -13.66 -16.45
N ASP A 175 31.92 -13.76 -17.16
CA ASP A 175 31.91 -13.82 -18.63
C ASP A 175 32.13 -12.43 -19.24
N LEU A 176 31.83 -11.39 -18.47
CA LEU A 176 32.05 -9.98 -18.83
C LEU A 176 33.50 -9.52 -18.60
N LEU A 177 34.29 -10.27 -17.85
CA LEU A 177 35.72 -10.01 -17.66
C LEU A 177 36.52 -10.37 -18.93
N SER A 178 37.65 -9.69 -19.13
CA SER A 178 38.56 -10.02 -20.23
C SER A 178 39.07 -11.47 -20.08
N PRO A 179 39.39 -12.19 -21.18
CA PRO A 179 39.76 -13.60 -21.11
C PRO A 179 40.89 -13.93 -20.12
N GLY A 180 41.87 -13.03 -19.97
CA GLY A 180 42.98 -13.19 -19.01
C GLY A 180 42.58 -13.07 -17.54
N GLU A 181 41.45 -12.42 -17.24
CA GLU A 181 40.97 -12.15 -15.88
C GLU A 181 39.91 -13.14 -15.41
N ARG A 182 39.42 -14.04 -16.28
CA ARG A 182 38.33 -14.96 -15.94
C ARG A 182 38.73 -15.97 -14.86
N GLU A 183 39.94 -16.50 -14.93
CA GLU A 183 40.41 -17.49 -13.95
C GLU A 183 40.70 -16.87 -12.58
N SER A 184 41.28 -15.67 -12.54
CA SER A 184 41.42 -14.92 -11.28
C SER A 184 40.05 -14.52 -10.74
N GLY A 185 39.15 -14.03 -11.59
CA GLY A 185 37.77 -13.69 -11.23
C GLY A 185 36.99 -14.87 -10.62
N LYS A 186 37.07 -16.07 -11.22
CA LYS A 186 36.45 -17.29 -10.67
C LYS A 186 36.99 -17.66 -9.29
N ARG A 187 38.31 -17.55 -9.08
CA ARG A 187 38.92 -17.82 -7.77
C ARG A 187 38.46 -16.81 -6.74
N ASN A 188 38.48 -15.52 -7.07
CA ASN A 188 38.06 -14.42 -6.20
C ASN A 188 36.58 -14.56 -5.83
N LEU A 189 35.71 -14.86 -6.79
CA LEU A 189 34.28 -15.06 -6.55
C LEU A 189 34.04 -16.19 -5.54
N LYS A 190 34.70 -17.34 -5.71
CA LYS A 190 34.58 -18.47 -4.77
C LYS A 190 35.07 -18.13 -3.36
N ASP A 191 36.12 -17.34 -3.26
CA ASP A 191 36.66 -16.91 -1.97
C ASP A 191 35.73 -15.90 -1.28
N TRP A 192 35.26 -14.87 -1.98
CA TRP A 192 34.40 -13.83 -1.39
C TRP A 192 33.03 -14.36 -0.97
N VAL A 193 32.50 -15.38 -1.66
CA VAL A 193 31.29 -16.07 -1.24
C VAL A 193 31.48 -16.80 0.10
N LYS A 194 32.67 -17.36 0.35
CA LYS A 194 32.99 -18.05 1.61
C LYS A 194 33.40 -17.08 2.72
N ASN A 195 34.06 -15.99 2.37
CA ASN A 195 34.62 -15.00 3.27
C ASN A 195 34.19 -13.59 2.84
N PRO A 196 32.99 -13.12 3.26
CA PRO A 196 32.50 -11.80 2.88
C PRO A 196 33.42 -10.71 3.41
N ARG A 197 33.97 -9.88 2.52
CA ARG A 197 34.83 -8.75 2.87
C ARG A 197 34.68 -7.61 1.87
N VAL A 198 34.88 -6.38 2.34
CA VAL A 198 35.02 -5.22 1.47
C VAL A 198 36.42 -5.28 0.84
N VAL A 199 36.48 -5.53 -0.47
CA VAL A 199 37.74 -5.50 -1.23
C VAL A 199 37.74 -4.21 -2.05
N LYS A 200 38.70 -3.32 -1.76
CA LYS A 200 38.94 -2.14 -2.59
C LYS A 200 39.97 -2.52 -3.66
N HIS A 201 39.63 -2.31 -4.93
CA HIS A 201 40.61 -2.30 -6.01
C HIS A 201 40.64 -0.90 -6.59
N THR A 202 41.80 -0.26 -6.50
CA THR A 202 42.07 0.94 -7.30
C THR A 202 42.39 0.42 -8.69
N ILE A 203 41.50 0.69 -9.66
CA ILE A 203 41.84 0.51 -11.06
C ILE A 203 42.65 1.76 -11.42
N GLU A 204 43.96 1.60 -11.55
CA GLU A 204 44.86 2.64 -12.11
C GLU A 204 44.57 2.87 -13.60
#